data_AF-A0A0A1I633-F1
#
_entry.id   AF-A0A0A1I633-F1
#
_cell.length_a   1.000
_cell.length_b   1.000
_cell.length_c   1.000
_cell.angle_alpha   90.00
_cell.angle_beta   90.00
_cell.angle_gamma   90.00
#
_symmetry.space_group_name_H-M   'P 1'
#
loop_
_entity.id
_entity.type
_entity.pdbx_description
1 polymer ?
#
loop_
_entity_poly.entity_id
_entity_poly.type
_entity_poly.pdbx_seq_one_letter_code
_entity_poly.pdbx_strand_id
1 'polypeptide(L)'
;EMHQYLDSDGSGTSGTCVSSTIMAERVAAATQWLKDNNLKGFLGEFGGGSNDDCINAIKGGLCALQESGVWIGTLWWAAGP
;
A
#
# COMPACT_ATOMS: atom_id res chain seq x y z
N GLU A 1 -5.76 -11.52 -0.30
CA GLU A 1 -6.20 -10.11 -0.26
C GLU A 1 -5.62 -9.52 1.03
N MET A 2 -5.19 -8.26 1.01
CA MET A 2 -4.56 -7.55 2.14
C MET A 2 -4.91 -6.06 2.08
N HIS A 3 -5.00 -5.41 3.24
CA HIS A 3 -5.24 -3.96 3.36
C HIS A 3 -3.99 -3.26 3.89
N GLN A 4 -3.75 -2.02 3.48
CA GLN A 4 -2.64 -1.23 3.99
C GLN A 4 -2.93 0.28 4.01
N TYR A 5 -3.02 0.86 5.21
CA TYR A 5 -2.99 2.31 5.43
C TYR A 5 -1.62 2.78 5.90
N LEU A 6 -1.39 4.08 5.84
CA LEU A 6 -0.05 4.68 5.91
C LEU A 6 0.18 5.52 7.17
N ASP A 7 -0.84 5.66 8.01
CA ASP A 7 -0.78 6.31 9.30
C ASP A 7 -0.08 5.44 10.36
N SER A 8 0.20 6.04 11.52
CA SER A 8 1.09 5.49 12.55
C SER A 8 0.76 4.06 12.99
N ASP A 9 -0.53 3.75 13.08
CA ASP A 9 -1.02 2.42 13.50
C ASP A 9 -1.59 1.59 12.33
N GLY A 10 -1.60 2.15 11.12
CA GLY A 10 -2.14 1.49 9.94
C GLY A 10 -3.67 1.34 9.97
N SER A 11 -4.37 2.11 10.78
CA SER A 11 -5.83 2.08 10.89
C SER A 11 -6.54 2.82 9.76
N GLY A 12 -5.87 3.75 9.08
CA GLY A 12 -6.47 4.60 8.04
C GLY A 12 -7.37 5.70 8.61
N THR A 13 -7.25 6.02 9.89
CA THR A 13 -8.09 7.04 10.56
C THR A 13 -7.45 8.41 10.59
N SER A 14 -6.13 8.49 10.35
CA SER A 14 -5.38 9.74 10.24
C SER A 14 -4.96 10.04 8.81
N GLY A 15 -5.01 11.33 8.43
CA GLY A 15 -4.52 11.82 7.14
C GLY A 15 -2.99 11.96 7.06
N THR A 16 -2.26 11.70 8.15
CA THR A 16 -0.80 11.81 8.21
C THR A 16 -0.15 10.47 7.94
N CYS A 17 0.69 10.40 6.90
CA CYS A 17 1.51 9.23 6.62
C CYS A 17 2.81 9.26 7.46
N VAL A 18 3.30 8.09 7.88
CA VAL A 18 4.51 7.98 8.73
C VAL A 18 5.76 8.54 8.03
N SER A 19 5.89 8.28 6.73
CA SER A 19 6.99 8.78 5.89
C SER A 19 6.57 8.75 4.42
N SER A 20 7.37 9.36 3.55
CA SER A 20 7.22 9.34 2.09
C SER A 20 7.57 8.01 1.42
N THR A 21 7.97 6.99 2.20
CA THR A 21 8.34 5.65 1.71
C THR A 21 7.52 4.52 2.36
N ILE A 22 6.66 4.84 3.34
CA ILE A 22 6.08 3.86 4.25
C ILE A 22 5.26 2.78 3.56
N MET A 23 4.58 3.07 2.44
CA MET A 23 3.79 2.05 1.74
C MET A 23 4.68 0.93 1.19
N ALA A 24 5.81 1.27 0.56
CA ALA A 24 6.74 0.28 0.01
C ALA A 24 7.35 -0.58 1.11
N GLU A 25 7.69 0.03 2.25
CA GLU A 25 8.24 -0.67 3.41
C GLU A 25 7.23 -1.68 3.99
N ARG A 26 5.97 -1.27 4.19
CA ARG A 26 4.94 -2.12 4.81
C ARG A 26 4.53 -3.30 3.93
N VAL A 27 4.53 -3.14 2.61
CA VAL A 27 4.17 -4.23 1.68
C VAL A 27 5.34 -5.17 1.36
N ALA A 28 6.58 -4.84 1.73
CA ALA A 28 7.77 -5.59 1.35
C ALA A 28 7.76 -7.05 1.85
N ALA A 29 7.42 -7.27 3.12
CA ALA A 29 7.36 -8.62 3.70
C ALA A 29 6.26 -9.48 3.07
N ALA A 30 5.08 -8.90 2.86
CA ALA A 30 3.98 -9.58 2.15
C ALA A 30 4.35 -9.91 0.70
N THR A 31 5.03 -8.98 0.01
CA THR A 31 5.52 -9.19 -1.36
C THR A 31 6.51 -10.35 -1.42
N GLN A 32 7.45 -10.42 -0.48
CA GLN A 32 8.40 -11.53 -0.41
C GLN A 32 7.68 -12.86 -0.13
N TRP A 33 6.74 -12.87 0.81
CA TRP A 33 5.94 -14.06 1.11
C TRP A 33 5.16 -14.56 -0.11
N LEU A 34 4.57 -13.67 -0.91
CA LEU A 34 3.88 -14.04 -2.14
C LEU A 34 4.85 -14.66 -3.17
N LYS A 35 6.06 -14.09 -3.32
CA LYS A 35 7.10 -14.64 -4.21
C LYS A 35 7.52 -16.04 -3.77
N ASP A 36 7.85 -16.22 -2.50
CA ASP A 36 8.35 -17.48 -1.95
C ASP A 36 7.33 -18.62 -2.05
N ASN A 37 6.04 -18.28 -1.99
CA ASN A 37 4.95 -19.24 -2.03
C ASN A 37 4.30 -19.38 -3.42
N ASN A 38 4.83 -18.71 -4.45
CA ASN A 38 4.25 -18.69 -5.79
C ASN A 38 2.76 -18.30 -5.81
N LEU A 39 2.41 -17.28 -5.01
CA LEU A 39 1.05 -16.76 -4.87
C LEU A 39 0.92 -15.38 -5.50
N LYS A 40 -0.33 -14.97 -5.73
CA LYS A 40 -0.69 -13.64 -6.21
C LYS A 40 -1.46 -12.87 -5.14
N GLY A 41 -1.10 -11.60 -4.97
CA GLY A 41 -1.72 -10.68 -4.01
C GLY A 41 -2.60 -9.65 -4.67
N PHE A 42 -3.65 -9.23 -3.97
CA PHE A 42 -4.48 -8.08 -4.33
C PHE A 42 -4.55 -7.18 -3.10
N LEU A 43 -4.23 -5.89 -3.26
CA LEU A 43 -4.30 -4.92 -2.18
C LEU A 43 -5.70 -4.28 -2.21
N GLY A 44 -6.65 -4.85 -1.47
CA GLY A 44 -8.07 -4.51 -1.57
C GLY A 44 -8.45 -3.20 -0.93
N GLU A 45 -7.63 -2.68 -0.01
CA GLU A 45 -7.81 -1.34 0.55
C GLU A 45 -6.46 -0.68 0.79
N PHE A 46 -6.36 0.58 0.38
CA PHE A 46 -5.30 1.50 0.80
C PHE A 46 -5.80 2.94 0.67
N GLY A 47 -5.15 3.85 1.40
CA GLY A 47 -5.45 5.27 1.37
C GLY A 47 -4.46 6.10 2.18
N GLY A 48 -4.49 7.41 1.96
CA GLY A 48 -3.68 8.40 2.67
C GLY A 48 -4.23 9.81 2.46
N GLY A 49 -3.77 10.78 3.25
CA GLY A 49 -4.20 12.17 3.12
C GLY A 49 -3.70 12.84 1.84
N SER A 50 -4.38 13.92 1.42
CA SER A 50 -3.99 14.73 0.26
C SER A 50 -2.84 15.70 0.59
N ASN A 51 -1.65 15.14 0.85
CA ASN A 51 -0.42 15.88 1.13
C ASN A 51 0.79 15.20 0.48
N ASP A 52 1.89 15.94 0.33
CA ASP A 52 3.06 15.51 -0.45
C ASP A 52 3.69 14.22 0.09
N ASP A 53 3.77 14.05 1.40
CA ASP A 53 4.35 12.84 2.01
C ASP A 53 3.52 11.61 1.67
N CYS A 54 2.20 11.68 1.83
CA CYS A 54 1.31 10.60 1.47
C CYS A 54 1.29 10.30 -0.04
N ILE A 55 1.30 11.33 -0.89
CA ILE A 55 1.35 11.16 -2.35
C ILE A 55 2.64 10.43 -2.76
N ASN A 56 3.78 10.82 -2.19
CA ASN A 56 5.06 10.17 -2.45
C ASN A 56 5.08 8.73 -1.94
N ALA A 57 4.54 8.47 -0.74
CA ALA A 57 4.44 7.13 -0.17
C ALA A 57 3.59 6.21 -1.05
N ILE A 58 2.42 6.68 -1.50
CA ILE A 58 1.52 5.93 -2.37
C ILE A 58 2.19 5.65 -3.71
N LYS A 59 2.80 6.65 -4.34
CA LYS A 59 3.49 6.49 -5.62
C LYS A 59 4.61 5.45 -5.54
N GLY A 60 5.47 5.55 -4.51
CA GLY A 60 6.55 4.60 -4.29
C GLY A 60 6.06 3.18 -4.00
N GLY A 61 5.00 3.06 -3.18
CA GLY A 61 4.36 1.78 -2.89
C GLY A 61 3.78 1.12 -4.13
N LEU A 62 3.00 1.85 -4.94
CA LEU A 62 2.42 1.32 -6.17
C LEU A 62 3.49 0.88 -7.18
N CYS A 63 4.60 1.62 -7.32
CA CYS A 63 5.74 1.18 -8.12
C CYS A 63 6.32 -0.13 -7.60
N ALA A 64 6.55 -0.26 -6.28
CA ALA A 64 7.07 -1.49 -5.68
C ALA A 64 6.15 -2.71 -5.90
N LEU A 65 4.83 -2.52 -5.79
CA LEU A 65 3.85 -3.56 -6.09
C LEU A 65 3.92 -3.99 -7.55
N GLN A 66 3.94 -3.04 -8.49
CA GLN A 66 4.00 -3.30 -9.93
C GLN A 66 5.29 -4.04 -10.33
N GLU A 67 6.44 -3.57 -9.87
CA GLU A 67 7.77 -4.13 -10.18
C GLU A 67 7.94 -5.55 -9.61
N SER A 68 7.22 -5.89 -8.55
CA SER A 68 7.31 -7.22 -7.93
C SER A 68 6.78 -8.37 -8.79
N GLY A 69 5.85 -8.09 -9.71
CA GLY A 69 5.16 -9.08 -10.53
C GLY A 69 4.20 -10.04 -9.78
N VAL A 70 4.05 -9.93 -8.46
CA VAL A 70 3.16 -10.80 -7.66
C VAL A 70 1.85 -10.14 -7.25
N TRP A 71 1.75 -8.82 -7.34
CA TRP A 71 0.52 -8.09 -7.10
C TRP A 71 -0.28 -7.92 -8.40
N ILE A 72 -1.55 -8.32 -8.38
CA ILE A 72 -2.42 -8.28 -9.58
C ILE A 72 -3.25 -7.00 -9.69
N GLY A 73 -3.19 -6.15 -8.66
CA GLY A 73 -3.91 -4.88 -8.63
C GLY A 73 -4.08 -4.35 -7.22
N THR A 74 -4.69 -3.16 -7.16
CA THR A 74 -5.00 -2.43 -5.93
C THR A 74 -6.38 -1.80 -6.04
N LEU A 75 -7.04 -1.55 -4.92
CA LEU A 75 -8.31 -0.82 -4.86
C LEU A 75 -8.24 0.30 -3.80
N TRP A 76 -8.50 1.53 -4.23
CA TRP A 76 -8.49 2.70 -3.35
C TRP A 76 -9.69 2.67 -2.41
N TRP A 77 -9.44 2.92 -1.12
CA TRP A 77 -10.50 3.12 -0.13
C TRP A 77 -10.65 4.61 0.18
N ALA A 78 -11.76 5.25 -0.17
CA ALA A 78 -12.89 4.78 -0.95
C ALA A 78 -13.43 5.94 -1.81
N ALA A 79 -14.44 5.68 -2.62
CA ALA A 79 -15.27 6.72 -3.21
C ALA A 79 -16.56 6.89 -2.37
N GLY A 80 -17.72 6.56 -2.93
CA GLY A 80 -19.04 6.77 -2.32
C GLY A 80 -19.85 7.82 -3.11
N PRO A 81 -21.18 7.85 -2.96
CA PRO A 81 -22.03 8.88 -3.56
C PRO A 81 -21.78 10.27 -2.98
#